data_AF-A0A959P454-F1
#
_entry.id   AF-A0A959P454-F1
#
_cell.length_a   1.000
_cell.length_b   1.000
_cell.length_c   1.000
_cell.angle_alpha   90.00
_cell.angle_beta   90.00
_cell.angle_gamma   90.00
#
_symmetry.space_group_name_H-M   'P 1'
#
loop_
_entity.id
_entity.type
_entity.pdbx_description
1 polymer ?
#
loop_
_entity_poly.entity_id
_entity_poly.type
_entity_poly.pdbx_seq_one_letter_code
_entity_poly.pdbx_strand_id
1 'polypeptide(L)'
;MNETNNIEKIKSELINSCVNYNTKSFIPFLMSKNVLTGMPNKTRFYRFLKYMVSCTKQCSEGQLTFKIEHEKTIDNQRNYYLNFYDKIHKYSRLSIEVRETKENIYLDTLPF
;
A
#
# COMPACT_ATOMS: atom_id res chain seq x y z
N MET A 1 -1.57 19.23 13.67
CA MET A 1 -2.12 18.43 12.56
C MET A 1 -2.70 17.17 13.19
N ASN A 2 -4.01 16.93 13.10
CA ASN A 2 -4.64 15.76 13.74
C ASN A 2 -4.05 14.48 13.15
N GLU A 3 -3.80 13.47 14.00
CA GLU A 3 -3.14 12.22 13.60
C GLU A 3 -3.90 11.47 12.49
N THR A 4 -5.23 11.54 12.51
CA THR A 4 -6.11 11.01 11.44
C THR A 4 -5.81 11.61 10.06
N ASN A 5 -5.50 12.91 9.98
CA ASN A 5 -5.16 13.57 8.71
C ASN A 5 -3.79 13.11 8.16
N ASN A 6 -2.95 12.51 9.01
CA ASN A 6 -1.65 12.00 8.61
C ASN A 6 -1.75 10.59 8.00
N ILE A 7 -2.57 9.71 8.59
CA ILE A 7 -2.77 8.34 8.08
C ILE A 7 -3.43 8.31 6.71
N GLU A 8 -4.50 9.09 6.51
CA GLU A 8 -5.16 9.19 5.21
C GLU A 8 -4.20 9.69 4.13
N LYS A 9 -3.35 10.69 4.45
CA LYS A 9 -2.33 11.19 3.52
C LYS A 9 -1.31 10.11 3.17
N ILE A 10 -0.80 9.37 4.16
CA ILE A 10 0.14 8.26 3.93
C ILE A 10 -0.49 7.22 2.99
N LYS A 11 -1.74 6.83 3.23
CA LYS A 11 -2.47 5.89 2.38
C LYS A 11 -2.65 6.42 0.96
N SER A 12 -3.10 7.67 0.79
CA SER A 12 -3.25 8.28 -0.53
C SER A 12 -1.92 8.26 -1.30
N GLU A 13 -0.81 8.54 -0.64
CA GLU A 13 0.51 8.56 -1.27
C GLU A 13 1.03 7.16 -1.60
N LEU A 14 0.73 6.16 -0.76
CA LEU A 14 0.98 4.75 -1.09
C LEU A 14 0.22 4.36 -2.36
N ILE A 15 -1.08 4.63 -2.41
CA ILE A 15 -1.96 4.33 -3.55
C ILE A 15 -1.45 5.03 -4.81
N ASN A 16 -1.17 6.34 -4.73
CA ASN A 16 -0.67 7.13 -5.84
C ASN A 16 0.67 6.59 -6.35
N SER A 17 1.57 6.20 -5.46
CA SER A 17 2.87 5.64 -5.86
C SER A 17 2.73 4.31 -6.60
N CYS A 18 1.74 3.49 -6.25
CA CYS A 18 1.46 2.22 -6.92
C CYS A 18 0.78 2.42 -8.27
N VAL A 19 -0.30 3.24 -8.32
CA VAL A 19 -1.06 3.53 -9.54
C VAL A 19 -0.19 4.17 -10.63
N ASN A 20 0.73 5.04 -10.23
CA ASN A 20 1.63 5.74 -11.16
C ASN A 20 2.97 5.02 -11.35
N TYR A 21 3.14 3.82 -10.77
CA TYR A 21 4.39 3.06 -10.78
C TYR A 21 5.62 3.87 -10.33
N ASN A 22 5.42 4.83 -9.43
CA ASN A 22 6.45 5.74 -8.91
C ASN A 22 6.63 5.56 -7.41
N THR A 23 7.16 4.42 -6.98
CA THR A 23 7.36 4.11 -5.56
C THR A 23 8.28 5.11 -4.84
N LYS A 24 9.15 5.83 -5.57
CA LYS A 24 10.04 6.84 -4.97
C LYS A 24 9.26 7.97 -4.29
N SER A 25 8.09 8.35 -4.79
CA SER A 25 7.27 9.41 -4.17
C SER A 25 6.79 9.04 -2.76
N PHE A 26 6.72 7.74 -2.45
CA PHE A 26 6.26 7.25 -1.16
C PHE A 26 7.34 7.24 -0.07
N ILE A 27 8.63 7.39 -0.42
CA ILE A 27 9.74 7.30 0.56
C ILE A 27 9.55 8.24 1.77
N PRO A 28 9.21 9.54 1.60
CA PRO A 28 9.04 10.44 2.75
C PRO A 28 7.95 9.96 3.73
N PHE A 29 6.86 9.39 3.19
CA PHE A 29 5.73 8.89 3.97
C PHE A 29 6.06 7.58 4.67
N LEU A 30 6.72 6.65 3.98
CA LEU A 30 7.21 5.41 4.55
C LEU A 30 8.14 5.65 5.75
N MET A 31 9.00 6.67 5.67
CA MET A 31 9.94 6.98 6.75
C MET A 31 9.29 7.64 7.97
N SER A 32 8.03 8.08 7.89
CA SER A 32 7.31 8.68 9.01
C SER A 32 7.12 7.68 10.17
N LYS A 33 7.15 8.17 11.42
CA LYS A 33 7.01 7.33 12.63
C LYS A 33 5.71 6.52 12.67
N ASN A 34 4.68 7.00 11.99
CA ASN A 34 3.33 6.42 11.96
C ASN A 34 3.22 5.21 11.02
N VAL A 35 4.25 4.93 10.21
CA VAL A 35 4.26 3.76 9.32
C VAL A 35 5.04 2.61 9.94
N LEU A 36 4.38 1.47 10.05
CA LEU A 36 4.95 0.18 10.42
C LEU A 36 4.94 -0.76 9.20
N THR A 37 5.84 -1.73 9.16
CA THR A 37 5.93 -2.66 8.02
C THR A 37 6.05 -4.10 8.50
N GLY A 38 5.51 -5.06 7.74
CA GLY A 38 5.69 -6.49 8.01
C GLY A 38 7.12 -7.00 7.84
N MET A 39 7.99 -6.21 7.20
CA MET A 39 9.41 -6.52 7.06
C MET A 39 10.26 -6.02 8.23
N PRO A 40 11.46 -6.60 8.47
CA PRO A 40 12.35 -6.21 9.58
C PRO A 40 12.73 -4.72 9.61
N ASN A 41 12.66 -4.04 8.47
CA ASN A 41 12.79 -2.59 8.40
C ASN A 41 12.14 -2.03 7.13
N LYS A 42 11.88 -0.72 7.17
CA LYS A 42 11.28 0.07 6.08
C LYS A 42 12.08 0.04 4.78
N THR A 43 13.40 -0.08 4.85
CA THR A 43 14.25 -0.16 3.65
C THR A 43 14.03 -1.48 2.91
N ARG A 44 13.91 -2.60 3.65
CA ARG A 44 13.59 -3.91 3.05
C ARG A 44 12.19 -3.91 2.46
N PHE A 45 11.20 -3.40 3.21
CA PHE A 45 9.84 -3.21 2.69
C PHE A 45 9.85 -2.40 1.39
N TYR A 46 10.53 -1.25 1.36
CA TYR A 46 10.61 -0.41 0.17
C TYR A 46 11.24 -1.14 -1.03
N ARG A 47 12.33 -1.87 -0.83
CA ARG A 47 12.98 -2.63 -1.90
C ARG A 47 12.04 -3.67 -2.49
N PHE A 48 11.31 -4.37 -1.64
CA PHE A 48 10.34 -5.36 -2.08
C PHE A 48 9.12 -4.72 -2.76
N LEU A 49 8.53 -3.66 -2.18
CA LEU A 49 7.46 -2.89 -2.80
C LEU A 49 7.86 -2.38 -4.19
N LYS A 50 9.07 -1.81 -4.32
CA LYS A 50 9.61 -1.34 -5.60
C LYS A 50 9.71 -2.48 -6.62
N TYR A 51 10.19 -3.64 -6.19
CA TYR A 51 10.26 -4.82 -7.04
C TYR A 51 8.86 -5.26 -7.50
N MET A 52 7.92 -5.41 -6.56
CA MET A 52 6.53 -5.80 -6.83
C MET A 52 5.86 -4.84 -7.82
N VAL A 53 5.91 -3.53 -7.57
CA VAL A 53 5.34 -2.50 -8.47
C VAL A 53 6.00 -2.53 -9.85
N SER A 54 7.30 -2.82 -9.94
CA SER A 54 7.98 -2.99 -11.22
C SER A 54 7.49 -4.22 -11.97
N CYS A 55 7.31 -5.36 -11.30
CA CYS A 55 6.72 -6.56 -11.90
C CYS A 55 5.29 -6.28 -12.35
N THR A 56 4.47 -5.67 -11.49
CA THR A 56 3.10 -5.22 -11.81
C THR A 56 3.10 -4.36 -13.07
N LYS A 57 4.00 -3.39 -13.21
CA LYS A 57 4.11 -2.55 -14.41
C LYS A 57 4.39 -3.36 -15.68
N GLN A 58 5.24 -4.38 -15.59
CA GLN A 58 5.62 -5.21 -16.73
C GLN A 58 4.49 -6.15 -17.16
N CYS A 59 3.62 -6.54 -16.23
CA CYS A 59 2.58 -7.54 -16.47
C CYS A 59 1.15 -6.96 -16.44
N SER A 60 0.98 -5.64 -16.46
CA SER A 60 -0.32 -4.97 -16.44
C SER A 60 -0.58 -4.20 -17.72
N GLU A 61 -1.83 -4.15 -18.14
CA GLU A 61 -2.26 -3.41 -19.33
C GLU A 61 -2.92 -2.08 -18.95
N GLY A 62 -2.21 -0.99 -19.24
CA GLY A 62 -2.67 0.37 -18.98
C GLY A 62 -2.46 0.83 -17.53
N GLN A 63 -3.28 1.80 -17.11
CA GLN A 63 -3.19 2.38 -15.77
C GLN A 63 -3.94 1.52 -14.75
N LEU A 64 -3.34 1.35 -13.57
CA LEU A 64 -3.99 0.64 -12.48
C LEU A 64 -5.13 1.46 -11.87
N THR A 65 -6.14 0.76 -11.42
CA THR A 65 -7.14 1.24 -10.48
C THR A 65 -6.96 0.50 -9.16
N PHE A 66 -7.48 1.04 -8.06
CA PHE A 66 -7.40 0.37 -6.76
C PHE A 66 -8.80 0.12 -6.20
N LYS A 67 -8.93 -0.92 -5.38
CA LYS A 67 -10.11 -1.23 -4.59
C LYS A 67 -9.68 -1.63 -3.18
N ILE A 68 -10.49 -1.25 -2.21
CA ILE A 68 -10.39 -1.74 -0.82
C ILE A 68 -11.26 -2.98 -0.72
N GLU A 69 -10.67 -4.11 -0.31
CA GLU A 69 -11.37 -5.39 -0.23
C GLU A 69 -11.14 -6.08 1.12
N HIS A 70 -12.08 -6.95 1.50
CA HIS A 70 -12.11 -7.68 2.78
C HIS A 70 -11.94 -6.82 4.03
N GLU A 71 -12.54 -5.62 4.01
CA GLU A 71 -12.48 -4.69 5.12
C GLU A 71 -13.16 -5.24 6.38
N LYS A 72 -12.46 -5.19 7.51
CA LYS A 72 -12.93 -5.59 8.83
C LYS A 72 -12.37 -4.66 9.90
N THR A 73 -13.21 -4.30 10.86
CA THR A 73 -12.78 -3.53 12.05
C THR A 73 -12.83 -4.42 13.27
N ILE A 74 -11.70 -4.59 13.95
CA ILE A 74 -11.55 -5.39 15.18
C ILE A 74 -10.71 -4.56 16.15
N ASP A 75 -11.18 -4.38 17.39
CA ASP A 75 -10.44 -3.68 18.47
C ASP A 75 -9.87 -2.31 18.06
N ASN A 76 -10.70 -1.47 17.42
CA ASN A 76 -10.30 -0.15 16.89
C ASN A 76 -9.19 -0.17 15.82
N GLN A 77 -8.91 -1.34 15.25
CA GLN A 77 -8.02 -1.53 14.12
C GLN A 77 -8.83 -1.89 12.88
N ARG A 78 -8.67 -1.11 11.81
CA ARG A 78 -9.28 -1.35 10.51
C ARG A 78 -8.31 -2.13 9.64
N ASN A 79 -8.68 -3.35 9.26
CA ASN A 79 -7.88 -4.27 8.45
C ASN A 79 -8.51 -4.43 7.09
N TYR A 80 -7.73 -4.35 6.02
CA TYR A 80 -8.22 -4.52 4.65
C TYR A 80 -7.06 -4.76 3.69
N TYR A 81 -7.40 -5.11 2.45
CA TYR A 81 -6.43 -5.20 1.35
C TYR A 81 -6.63 -4.04 0.37
N LEU A 82 -5.52 -3.37 0.02
CA LEU A 82 -5.44 -2.51 -1.15
C LEU A 82 -5.06 -3.36 -2.35
N ASN A 83 -6.05 -3.64 -3.20
CA ASN A 83 -5.89 -4.45 -4.39
C ASN A 83 -5.87 -3.55 -5.63
N PHE A 84 -4.84 -3.69 -6.44
CA PHE A 84 -4.66 -2.93 -7.68
C PHE A 84 -4.99 -3.80 -8.89
N TYR A 85 -5.75 -3.26 -9.81
CA TYR A 85 -6.27 -3.95 -10.99
C TYR A 85 -5.94 -3.15 -12.23
N ASP A 86 -5.61 -3.85 -13.31
CA ASP A 86 -5.64 -3.24 -14.64
C ASP A 86 -7.03 -3.46 -15.27
N LYS A 87 -7.20 -3.09 -16.55
CA LYS A 87 -8.50 -3.21 -17.22
C LYS A 87 -8.82 -4.62 -17.73
N ILE A 88 -7.84 -5.53 -17.73
CA ILE A 88 -7.90 -6.79 -18.47
C ILE A 88 -8.03 -7.98 -17.52
N HIS A 89 -7.26 -7.99 -16.44
CA HIS A 89 -7.18 -9.11 -15.53
C HIS A 89 -8.30 -9.09 -14.50
N LYS A 90 -8.93 -10.26 -14.30
CA LYS A 90 -9.94 -10.47 -13.25
C LYS A 90 -9.35 -10.38 -11.84
N TYR A 91 -8.10 -10.77 -11.67
CA TYR A 91 -7.41 -10.82 -10.38
C TYR A 91 -6.49 -9.62 -10.21
N SER A 92 -6.25 -9.27 -8.95
CA SER A 92 -5.36 -8.17 -8.62
C SER A 92 -3.94 -8.42 -9.13
N ARG A 93 -3.30 -7.34 -9.59
CA ARG A 93 -1.91 -7.32 -10.06
C ARG A 93 -0.91 -6.95 -8.95
N LEU A 94 -1.43 -6.45 -7.83
CA LEU A 94 -0.68 -6.10 -6.62
C LEU A 94 -1.66 -6.02 -5.45
N SER A 95 -1.34 -6.70 -4.35
CA SER A 95 -2.11 -6.63 -3.12
C SER A 95 -1.21 -6.19 -1.97
N ILE A 96 -1.68 -5.20 -1.22
CA ILE A 96 -1.01 -4.72 -0.01
C ILE A 96 -1.98 -4.90 1.15
N GLU A 97 -1.55 -5.63 2.17
CA GLU A 97 -2.27 -5.71 3.43
C GLU A 97 -2.10 -4.41 4.20
N VAL A 98 -3.20 -3.84 4.69
CA VAL A 98 -3.20 -2.62 5.46
C VAL A 98 -3.94 -2.83 6.77
N ARG A 99 -3.31 -2.38 7.86
CA ARG A 99 -3.94 -2.30 9.18
C ARG A 99 -3.80 -0.88 9.72
N GLU A 100 -4.91 -0.19 9.91
CA GLU A 100 -4.97 1.20 10.39
C GLU A 100 -5.45 1.24 11.83
N THR A 101 -4.77 2.02 12.66
CA THR A 101 -5.29 2.55 13.92
C THR A 101 -5.36 4.07 13.82
N LYS A 102 -5.79 4.74 14.90
CA LYS A 102 -5.78 6.22 14.95
C LYS A 102 -4.38 6.81 14.77
N GLU A 103 -3.36 6.09 15.20
CA GLU A 103 -1.98 6.58 15.30
C GLU A 103 -1.06 6.01 14.23
N ASN A 104 -1.30 4.78 13.77
CA ASN A 104 -0.37 4.05 12.91
C ASN A 104 -1.06 3.40 11.73
N ILE A 105 -0.29 3.22 10.66
CA ILE A 105 -0.63 2.38 9.51
C ILE A 105 0.45 1.32 9.35
N TYR A 106 0.05 0.06 9.45
CA TYR A 106 0.89 -1.08 9.17
C TYR A 106 0.67 -1.54 7.74
N LEU A 107 1.78 -1.80 7.03
CA LEU A 107 1.78 -2.22 5.64
C LEU A 107 2.52 -3.54 5.48
N ASP A 108 1.93 -4.49 4.78
CA ASP A 108 2.63 -5.69 4.35
C ASP A 108 2.35 -6.01 2.89
N THR A 109 3.35 -6.56 2.23
CA THR A 109 3.27 -7.01 0.84
C THR A 109 3.12 -8.51 0.84
N LEU A 110 2.01 -9.00 0.29
CA LEU A 110 1.81 -10.44 0.16
C LEU A 110 2.55 -10.96 -1.09
N PRO A 111 3.29 -12.09 -0.99
CA PRO A 111 3.77 -12.79 -2.17
C PRO A 111 2.57 -13.32 -2.97
N PHE A 112 2.70 -13.27 -4.30
CA PHE A 112 1.68 -13.65 -5.28
C PHE A 112 1.23 -15.11 -5.13
#